data_AF-A0A929IDF2-F1
#
_entry.id   AF-A0A929IDF2-F1
#
_cell.length_a   1.000
_cell.length_b   1.000
_cell.length_c   1.000
_cell.angle_alpha   90.00
_cell.angle_beta   90.00
_cell.angle_gamma   90.00
#
_symmetry.space_group_name_H-M   'P 1'
#
loop_
_entity.id
_entity.type
_entity.pdbx_description
1 polymer ?
#
loop_
_entity_poly.entity_id
_entity_poly.type
_entity_poly.pdbx_seq_one_letter_code
_entity_poly.pdbx_strand_id
1 'polypeptide(L)'
;MDGKDTDYGGNMDIPSFRVLEREGKLSVGNLASAGGPVLVVNKGQKDLDFVAKGVFERILFTTDWSPTSLRALEYILGFKKLVKELDIVNVIYDKLTVRAIRELKKRLIETRARCLDEDIEAEYHLYAGETASEIILAAEEYDSTAIVMGLTRRQRFRDIFRGTPSCRVASRASLPTLMVP
;
A
#
# COMPACT_ATOMS: atom_id res chain seq x y z
N MET A 1 -5.21 -22.84 5.54
CA MET A 1 -6.56 -22.82 6.13
C MET A 1 -7.25 -21.58 5.62
N ASP A 2 -8.51 -21.78 5.23
CA ASP A 2 -9.21 -21.16 4.09
C ASP A 2 -9.22 -19.63 4.04
N GLY A 3 -8.55 -19.06 3.04
CA GLY A 3 -8.89 -17.73 2.54
C GLY A 3 -10.11 -17.87 1.64
N LYS A 4 -11.24 -17.26 2.03
CA LYS A 4 -12.35 -17.08 1.10
C LYS A 4 -11.93 -16.04 0.07
N ASP A 5 -11.72 -16.45 -1.18
CA ASP A 5 -11.57 -15.56 -2.32
C ASP A 5 -12.93 -14.90 -2.60
N THR A 6 -13.21 -13.75 -1.96
CA THR A 6 -14.34 -12.89 -2.29
C THR A 6 -13.86 -11.74 -3.19
N ASP A 7 -14.43 -11.65 -4.39
CA ASP A 7 -14.19 -10.57 -5.36
C ASP A 7 -15.16 -9.41 -5.07
N TYR A 8 -14.60 -8.28 -4.64
CA TYR A 8 -15.36 -7.06 -4.29
C TYR A 8 -15.29 -5.98 -5.38
N GLY A 9 -14.57 -6.20 -6.49
CA GLY A 9 -14.31 -5.15 -7.49
C GLY A 9 -15.52 -4.75 -8.35
N GLY A 10 -16.48 -5.65 -8.53
CA GLY A 10 -17.53 -5.50 -9.55
C GLY A 10 -18.57 -4.40 -9.33
N ASN A 11 -18.64 -3.76 -8.16
CA ASN A 11 -19.80 -2.91 -7.81
C ASN A 11 -19.45 -1.48 -7.32
N MET A 12 -18.17 -1.06 -7.36
CA MET A 12 -17.72 0.18 -6.69
C MET A 12 -16.75 1.08 -7.49
N ASP A 13 -16.65 0.92 -8.82
CA ASP A 13 -15.62 1.60 -9.63
C ASP A 13 -14.17 1.32 -9.11
N ILE A 14 -13.95 0.19 -8.42
CA ILE A 14 -12.62 -0.25 -7.97
C ILE A 14 -12.16 -1.39 -8.88
N PRO A 15 -10.92 -1.37 -9.40
CA PRO A 15 -10.40 -2.53 -10.10
C PRO A 15 -10.42 -3.78 -9.19
N SER A 16 -10.42 -4.97 -9.79
CA SER A 16 -10.53 -6.23 -9.04
C SER A 16 -9.33 -6.45 -8.11
N PHE A 17 -9.59 -6.74 -6.84
CA PHE A 17 -8.62 -7.22 -5.86
C PHE A 17 -9.19 -8.38 -5.05
N ARG A 18 -8.32 -9.23 -4.51
CA ARG A 18 -8.72 -10.29 -3.57
C ARG A 18 -8.58 -9.82 -2.13
N VAL A 19 -9.44 -10.30 -1.24
CA VAL A 19 -9.29 -10.06 0.20
C VAL A 19 -8.63 -11.24 0.88
N LEU A 20 -7.61 -10.97 1.69
CA LEU A 20 -6.93 -11.97 2.52
C LEU A 20 -7.13 -11.61 4.01
N GLU A 21 -7.92 -12.41 4.71
CA GLU A 21 -8.09 -12.29 6.16
C GLU A 21 -6.91 -12.88 6.93
N ARG A 22 -6.43 -12.14 7.94
CA ARG A 22 -5.31 -12.54 8.80
C ARG A 22 -5.80 -12.95 10.19
N GLU A 23 -5.67 -14.25 10.52
CA GLU A 23 -5.94 -14.77 11.88
C GLU A 23 -4.71 -14.79 12.82
N GLY A 24 -3.53 -14.34 12.36
CA GLY A 24 -2.26 -14.45 13.08
C GLY A 24 -1.04 -13.99 12.27
N LYS A 25 0.15 -14.61 12.44
CA LYS A 25 1.34 -14.30 11.60
C LYS A 25 1.06 -14.68 10.14
N LEU A 26 1.16 -13.72 9.22
CA LEU A 26 1.00 -13.96 7.77
C LEU A 26 1.99 -15.02 7.29
N SER A 27 1.49 -16.01 6.56
CA SER A 27 2.32 -16.97 5.84
C SER A 27 2.32 -16.65 4.35
N VAL A 28 3.52 -16.65 3.77
CA VAL A 28 3.87 -16.18 2.42
C VAL A 28 3.09 -16.90 1.30
N GLY A 29 2.56 -18.10 1.57
CA GLY A 29 1.90 -18.95 0.57
C GLY A 29 0.69 -18.31 -0.12
N ASN A 30 -0.04 -17.41 0.56
CA ASN A 30 -1.29 -16.85 0.03
C ASN A 30 -1.10 -15.56 -0.79
N LEU A 31 0.02 -14.85 -0.65
CA LEU A 31 0.28 -13.58 -1.35
C LEU A 31 0.88 -13.79 -2.76
N ALA A 32 1.61 -14.90 -2.96
CA ALA A 32 2.35 -15.15 -4.20
C ALA A 32 1.54 -15.83 -5.31
N SER A 33 0.47 -16.56 -4.98
CA SER A 33 -0.38 -17.30 -5.93
C SER A 33 -1.48 -16.45 -6.57
N ALA A 34 -1.73 -15.24 -6.07
CA ALA A 34 -2.94 -14.48 -6.33
C ALA A 34 -3.01 -13.75 -7.70
N GLY A 35 -2.01 -13.85 -8.58
CA GLY A 35 -2.09 -13.33 -9.97
C GLY A 35 -2.45 -11.84 -10.17
N GLY A 36 -2.68 -11.06 -9.11
CA GLY A 36 -3.24 -9.70 -9.12
C GLY A 36 -3.22 -9.07 -7.71
N PRO A 37 -3.80 -7.87 -7.54
CA PRO A 37 -3.81 -7.13 -6.27
C PRO A 37 -4.49 -7.87 -5.12
N VAL A 38 -3.95 -7.72 -3.90
CA VAL A 38 -4.46 -8.38 -2.69
C VAL A 38 -4.60 -7.36 -1.56
N LEU A 39 -5.81 -7.21 -1.02
CA LEU A 39 -6.09 -6.45 0.18
C LEU A 39 -5.98 -7.37 1.41
N VAL A 40 -5.00 -7.10 2.26
CA VAL A 40 -4.83 -7.82 3.53
C VAL A 40 -5.60 -7.09 4.62
N VAL A 41 -6.45 -7.82 5.35
CA VAL A 41 -7.29 -7.30 6.45
C VAL A 41 -7.14 -8.14 7.71
N ASN A 42 -7.36 -7.55 8.89
CA ASN A 42 -7.29 -8.27 10.17
C ASN A 42 -8.61 -8.99 10.46
N LYS A 43 -8.54 -10.27 10.89
CA LYS A 43 -9.72 -11.06 11.25
C LYS A 43 -10.48 -10.37 12.38
N GLY A 44 -11.77 -10.11 12.17
CA GLY A 44 -12.62 -9.32 13.09
C GLY A 44 -13.10 -8.01 12.48
N GLN A 45 -12.44 -7.53 11.42
CA GLN A 45 -12.99 -6.53 10.52
C GLN A 45 -13.83 -7.25 9.45
N LYS A 46 -15.02 -7.77 9.81
CA LYS A 46 -15.92 -8.39 8.82
C LYS A 46 -17.10 -7.49 8.42
N ASP A 47 -17.19 -7.35 7.09
CA ASP A 47 -18.33 -7.10 6.21
C ASP A 47 -19.06 -5.74 6.27
N LEU A 48 -19.28 -5.20 5.06
CA LEU A 48 -20.02 -3.98 4.68
C LEU A 48 -19.51 -2.64 5.24
N ASP A 49 -18.91 -2.62 6.42
CA ASP A 49 -18.37 -1.40 7.04
C ASP A 49 -17.16 -0.84 6.27
N PHE A 50 -16.31 -1.68 5.67
CA PHE A 50 -15.17 -1.21 4.85
C PHE A 50 -15.60 -0.42 3.62
N VAL A 51 -16.63 -0.94 2.96
CA VAL A 51 -17.26 -0.37 1.79
C VAL A 51 -18.06 0.88 2.18
N ALA A 52 -18.75 0.85 3.32
CA ALA A 52 -19.59 1.95 3.80
C ALA A 52 -18.81 3.10 4.48
N LYS A 53 -17.62 2.85 5.04
CA LYS A 53 -16.80 3.86 5.76
C LYS A 53 -15.67 4.49 4.94
N GLY A 54 -15.57 4.20 3.64
CA GLY A 54 -14.50 4.79 2.82
C GLY A 54 -13.12 4.23 3.17
N VAL A 55 -12.94 2.90 3.07
CA VAL A 55 -11.63 2.25 3.28
C VAL A 55 -10.50 2.86 2.44
N PHE A 56 -10.84 3.46 1.30
CA PHE A 56 -9.91 4.13 0.40
C PHE A 56 -10.03 5.66 0.42
N GLU A 57 -10.71 6.23 1.43
CA GLU A 57 -10.93 7.66 1.55
C GLU A 57 -9.64 8.43 1.87
N ARG A 58 -8.79 7.90 2.77
CA ARG A 58 -7.49 8.48 3.12
C ARG A 58 -6.41 7.42 2.98
N ILE A 59 -5.62 7.51 1.92
CA ILE A 59 -4.65 6.48 1.56
C ILE A 59 -3.24 6.93 1.90
N LEU A 60 -2.53 6.09 2.64
CA LEU A 60 -1.06 6.15 2.69
C LEU A 60 -0.49 5.34 1.51
N PHE A 61 0.01 6.02 0.48
CA PHE A 61 0.69 5.38 -0.63
C PHE A 61 2.20 5.38 -0.42
N THR A 62 2.81 4.19 -0.44
CA THR A 62 4.26 4.06 -0.26
C THR A 62 4.95 3.82 -1.60
N THR A 63 6.04 4.54 -1.86
CA THR A 63 6.77 4.43 -3.12
C THR A 63 8.28 4.44 -2.94
N ASP A 64 8.94 3.51 -3.64
CA ASP A 64 10.36 3.54 -3.97
C ASP A 64 10.57 3.77 -5.48
N TRP A 65 9.48 4.09 -6.19
CA TRP A 65 9.34 4.14 -7.64
C TRP A 65 9.87 2.90 -8.37
N SER A 66 9.81 1.74 -7.73
CA SER A 66 9.94 0.46 -8.41
C SER A 66 8.77 0.23 -9.38
N PRO A 67 8.90 -0.68 -10.36
CA PRO A 67 7.79 -1.00 -11.25
C PRO A 67 6.51 -1.41 -10.51
N THR A 68 6.62 -2.05 -9.35
CA THR A 68 5.49 -2.45 -8.51
C THR A 68 4.85 -1.28 -7.78
N SER A 69 5.64 -0.33 -7.26
CA SER A 69 5.06 0.86 -6.62
C SER A 69 4.43 1.80 -7.64
N LEU A 70 4.98 1.90 -8.85
CA LEU A 70 4.35 2.64 -9.95
C LEU A 70 3.01 2.01 -10.36
N ARG A 71 2.94 0.68 -10.47
CA ARG A 71 1.67 -0.01 -10.69
C ARG A 71 0.68 0.21 -9.56
N ALA A 72 1.15 0.30 -8.32
CA ALA A 72 0.29 0.64 -7.18
C ALA A 72 -0.29 2.05 -7.31
N LEU A 73 0.50 3.03 -7.78
CA LEU A 73 -0.01 4.37 -8.09
C LEU A 73 -1.07 4.33 -9.20
N GLU A 74 -0.80 3.66 -10.32
CA GLU A 74 -1.81 3.51 -11.40
C GLU A 74 -3.10 2.87 -10.87
N TYR A 75 -2.96 1.90 -9.97
CA TYR A 75 -4.09 1.23 -9.36
C TYR A 75 -4.95 2.22 -8.56
N ILE A 76 -4.33 3.08 -7.72
CA ILE A 76 -5.01 4.14 -6.97
C ILE A 76 -5.75 5.10 -7.91
N LEU A 77 -5.09 5.55 -8.99
CA LEU A 77 -5.70 6.44 -9.98
C LEU A 77 -6.93 5.79 -10.64
N GLY A 78 -6.95 4.46 -10.78
CA GLY A 78 -8.07 3.69 -11.31
C GLY A 78 -9.37 3.79 -10.50
N PHE A 79 -9.30 4.15 -9.21
CA PHE A 79 -10.47 4.36 -8.34
C PHE A 79 -10.44 5.72 -7.62
N LYS A 80 -9.79 6.71 -8.24
CA LYS A 80 -9.56 8.05 -7.68
C LYS A 80 -10.79 8.74 -7.08
N LYS A 81 -11.99 8.47 -7.61
CA LYS A 81 -13.26 9.03 -7.08
C LYS A 81 -13.55 8.65 -5.63
N LEU A 82 -12.95 7.57 -5.12
CA LEU A 82 -13.10 7.13 -3.74
C LEU A 82 -12.03 7.71 -2.82
N VAL A 83 -10.97 8.31 -3.39
CA VAL A 83 -9.83 8.85 -2.67
C VAL A 83 -10.08 10.32 -2.41
N LYS A 84 -10.26 10.69 -1.14
CA LYS A 84 -10.32 12.11 -0.75
C LYS A 84 -8.92 12.65 -0.56
N GLU A 85 -8.09 11.94 0.20
CA GLU A 85 -6.73 12.36 0.52
C GLU A 85 -5.72 11.22 0.23
N LEU A 86 -4.55 11.60 -0.27
CA LEU A 86 -3.46 10.70 -0.61
C LEU A 86 -2.12 11.19 -0.06
N ASP A 87 -1.60 10.49 0.93
CA ASP A 87 -0.28 10.74 1.50
C ASP A 87 0.78 9.88 0.83
N ILE A 88 1.68 10.52 0.07
CA ILE A 88 2.74 9.87 -0.70
C ILE A 88 4.01 9.78 0.15
N VAL A 89 4.36 8.58 0.60
CA VAL A 89 5.48 8.35 1.50
C VAL A 89 6.65 7.65 0.81
N ASN A 90 7.84 8.22 0.97
CA ASN A 90 9.11 7.52 0.74
C ASN A 90 9.89 7.44 2.06
N VAL A 91 10.46 6.26 2.35
CA VAL A 91 11.30 6.05 3.54
C VAL A 91 12.76 5.84 3.14
N ILE A 92 13.63 6.69 3.67
CA ILE A 92 15.08 6.57 3.56
C ILE A 92 15.58 5.60 4.63
N TYR A 93 16.11 4.45 4.21
CA TYR A 93 16.65 3.43 5.13
C TYR A 93 18.19 3.38 5.15
N ASP A 94 18.86 4.15 4.30
CA ASP A 94 20.32 4.20 4.19
C ASP A 94 20.83 5.65 4.17
N LYS A 95 22.11 5.85 4.46
CA LYS A 95 22.72 7.19 4.44
C LYS A 95 22.76 7.73 3.01
N LEU A 96 22.02 8.81 2.77
CA LEU A 96 21.98 9.49 1.49
C LEU A 96 22.79 10.78 1.49
N THR A 97 23.34 11.13 0.34
CA THR A 97 23.94 12.44 0.13
C THR A 97 22.86 13.52 0.03
N VAL A 98 23.22 14.78 0.28
CA VAL A 98 22.32 15.93 0.08
C VAL A 98 21.77 15.96 -1.34
N ARG A 99 22.58 15.59 -2.34
CA ARG A 99 22.15 15.50 -3.75
C ARG A 99 21.09 14.42 -3.94
N ALA A 100 21.27 13.24 -3.37
CA ALA A 100 20.28 12.16 -3.46
C ALA A 100 18.96 12.54 -2.77
N ILE A 101 19.01 13.20 -1.61
CA ILE A 101 17.80 13.69 -0.92
C ILE A 101 17.05 14.72 -1.78
N ARG A 102 17.77 15.64 -2.44
CA ARG A 102 17.16 16.61 -3.36
C ARG A 102 16.46 15.93 -4.53
N GLU A 103 17.06 14.88 -5.08
CA GLU A 103 16.45 14.11 -6.16
C GLU A 103 15.21 13.35 -5.70
N LEU A 104 15.23 12.75 -4.51
CA LEU A 104 14.05 12.11 -3.92
C LEU A 104 12.90 13.09 -3.74
N LYS A 105 13.19 14.28 -3.20
CA LYS A 105 12.18 15.35 -3.05
C LYS A 105 11.61 15.78 -4.40
N LYS A 106 12.44 15.91 -5.43
CA LYS A 106 11.98 16.24 -6.78
C LYS A 106 11.00 15.19 -7.30
N ARG A 107 11.30 13.91 -7.15
CA ARG A 107 10.41 12.81 -7.57
C ARG A 107 9.10 12.78 -6.79
N LEU A 108 9.12 13.12 -5.49
CA LEU A 108 7.91 13.24 -4.68
C LEU A 108 7.03 14.40 -5.17
N ILE A 109 7.63 15.56 -5.46
CA ILE A 109 6.93 16.72 -6.04
C ILE A 109 6.27 16.35 -7.37
N GLU A 110 7.00 15.66 -8.26
CA GLU A 110 6.47 15.19 -9.55
C GLU A 110 5.33 14.19 -9.36
N THR A 111 5.44 13.28 -8.39
CA THR A 111 4.39 12.29 -8.10
C THR A 111 3.14 12.97 -7.55
N ARG A 112 3.29 13.94 -6.63
CA ARG A 112 2.19 14.75 -6.10
C ARG A 112 1.50 15.56 -7.19
N ALA A 113 2.26 16.23 -8.05
CA ALA A 113 1.71 17.01 -9.16
C ALA A 113 0.84 16.14 -10.06
N ARG A 114 1.30 14.93 -10.38
CA ARG A 114 0.51 13.96 -11.16
C ARG A 114 -0.80 13.58 -10.47
N CYS A 115 -0.81 13.38 -9.15
CA CYS A 115 -2.05 13.06 -8.42
C CYS A 115 -3.03 14.24 -8.43
N LEU A 116 -2.52 15.47 -8.29
CA LEU A 116 -3.34 16.68 -8.35
C LEU A 116 -3.94 16.90 -9.75
N ASP A 117 -3.18 16.64 -10.81
CA ASP A 117 -3.67 16.70 -12.20
C ASP A 117 -4.82 15.70 -12.45
N GLU A 118 -4.86 14.63 -11.66
CA GLU A 118 -5.93 13.62 -11.67
C GLU A 118 -7.10 13.94 -10.73
N ASP A 119 -7.10 15.12 -10.09
CA ASP A 119 -8.11 15.60 -9.12
C ASP A 119 -8.12 14.83 -7.79
N ILE A 120 -6.94 14.37 -7.33
CA ILE A 120 -6.74 13.77 -6.01
C ILE A 120 -6.01 14.77 -5.11
N GLU A 121 -6.58 15.10 -3.95
CA GLU A 121 -5.88 15.88 -2.93
C GLU A 121 -4.72 15.04 -2.38
N ALA A 122 -3.49 15.49 -2.64
CA ALA A 122 -2.30 14.70 -2.33
C ALA A 122 -1.22 15.54 -1.66
N GLU A 123 -0.56 14.95 -0.68
CA GLU A 123 0.65 15.48 -0.04
C GLU A 123 1.79 14.47 -0.11
N TYR A 124 3.03 14.94 0.03
CA TYR A 124 4.19 14.05 0.06
C TYR A 124 4.99 14.21 1.33
N HIS A 125 5.52 13.08 1.80
CA HIS A 125 6.27 13.00 3.05
C HIS A 125 7.52 12.15 2.89
N LEU A 126 8.58 12.55 3.57
CA LEU A 126 9.87 11.87 3.53
C LEU A 126 10.26 11.46 4.95
N TYR A 127 10.30 10.16 5.18
CA TYR A 127 10.67 9.57 6.47
C TYR A 127 12.08 8.98 6.40
N ALA A 128 12.69 8.72 7.56
CA ALA A 128 13.99 8.06 7.63
C ALA A 128 14.04 7.08 8.81
N GLY A 129 14.38 5.82 8.54
CA GLY A 129 14.36 4.78 9.57
C GLY A 129 14.12 3.38 9.01
N GLU A 130 13.62 2.49 9.87
CA GLU A 130 13.22 1.14 9.45
C GLU A 130 11.91 1.21 8.67
N THR A 131 11.96 0.90 7.37
CA THR A 131 10.87 1.16 6.42
C THR A 131 9.48 0.73 6.90
N ALA A 132 9.34 -0.45 7.50
CA ALA A 132 8.02 -0.91 7.92
C ALA A 132 7.49 -0.13 9.13
N SER A 133 8.34 0.18 10.10
CA SER A 133 8.00 0.98 11.27
C SER A 133 7.61 2.41 10.88
N GLU A 134 8.39 3.05 10.00
CA GLU A 134 8.10 4.42 9.53
C GLU A 134 6.80 4.50 8.71
N ILE A 135 6.51 3.48 7.88
CA ILE A 135 5.24 3.42 7.15
C ILE A 135 4.04 3.32 8.09
N ILE A 136 4.15 2.49 9.14
CA ILE A 136 3.06 2.32 10.12
C ILE A 136 2.87 3.61 10.92
N LEU A 137 3.98 4.23 11.35
CA LEU A 137 3.95 5.51 12.04
C LEU A 137 3.28 6.59 11.17
N ALA A 138 3.68 6.73 9.91
CA ALA A 138 3.07 7.69 9.00
C ALA A 138 1.56 7.43 8.81
N ALA A 139 1.15 6.16 8.70
CA ALA A 139 -0.27 5.82 8.59
C ALA A 139 -1.09 6.23 9.82
N GLU A 140 -0.48 6.17 11.01
CA GLU A 140 -1.08 6.64 12.26
C GLU A 140 -1.08 8.18 12.34
N GLU A 141 0.00 8.85 11.95
CA GLU A 141 0.14 10.32 11.99
C GLU A 141 -0.82 11.04 11.04
N TYR A 142 -1.14 10.43 9.89
CA TYR A 142 -2.03 10.99 8.88
C TYR A 142 -3.43 10.34 8.88
N ASP A 143 -3.83 9.68 9.98
CA ASP A 143 -5.18 9.11 10.15
C ASP A 143 -5.66 8.29 8.93
N SER A 144 -4.74 7.54 8.33
CA SER A 144 -4.98 6.80 7.09
C SER A 144 -6.00 5.68 7.32
N THR A 145 -6.86 5.46 6.33
CA THR A 145 -7.86 4.38 6.36
C THR A 145 -7.36 3.11 5.66
N ALA A 146 -6.35 3.24 4.78
CA ALA A 146 -5.64 2.12 4.18
C ALA A 146 -4.19 2.47 3.81
N ILE A 147 -3.36 1.44 3.70
CA ILE A 147 -2.01 1.52 3.16
C ILE A 147 -1.99 0.85 1.79
N VAL A 148 -1.44 1.51 0.77
CA VAL A 148 -1.27 0.95 -0.57
C VAL A 148 0.22 0.88 -0.92
N MET A 149 0.67 -0.29 -1.38
CA MET A 149 2.07 -0.50 -1.71
C MET A 149 2.32 -1.53 -2.82
N GLY A 150 3.48 -1.39 -3.48
CA GLY A 150 3.97 -2.39 -4.41
C GLY A 150 4.43 -3.68 -3.71
N LEU A 151 4.15 -4.83 -4.32
CA LEU A 151 4.61 -6.14 -3.88
C LEU A 151 5.72 -6.66 -4.79
N THR A 152 6.97 -6.48 -4.37
CA THR A 152 8.14 -6.97 -5.11
C THR A 152 8.18 -8.51 -5.15
N ARG A 153 7.88 -9.09 -6.32
CA ARG A 153 8.06 -10.53 -6.60
C ARG A 153 9.49 -10.85 -7.03
N ARG A 154 10.42 -11.09 -6.11
CA ARG A 154 11.70 -11.74 -6.50
C ARG A 154 11.49 -13.26 -6.58
N GLN A 155 11.49 -13.80 -7.79
CA GLN A 155 11.13 -15.18 -8.18
C GLN A 155 11.91 -16.35 -7.53
N ARG A 156 12.86 -16.12 -6.62
CA ARG A 156 13.86 -17.15 -6.26
C ARG A 156 14.02 -17.53 -4.79
N PHE A 157 13.11 -17.14 -3.90
CA PHE A 157 13.21 -17.58 -2.51
C PHE A 157 11.84 -17.72 -1.86
N ARG A 158 11.28 -18.94 -1.93
CA ARG A 158 10.09 -19.32 -1.13
C ARG A 158 10.29 -19.09 0.38
N ASP A 159 11.54 -18.94 0.84
CA ASP A 159 11.89 -18.89 2.26
C ASP A 159 12.44 -17.52 2.74
N ILE A 160 12.69 -16.53 1.86
CA ILE A 160 13.25 -15.20 2.24
C ILE A 160 12.19 -14.08 2.26
N PHE A 161 10.97 -14.33 1.78
CA PHE A 161 9.88 -13.33 1.76
C PHE A 161 9.46 -12.81 3.15
N ARG A 162 9.82 -13.49 4.24
CA ARG A 162 9.54 -13.07 5.63
C ARG A 162 10.26 -11.77 6.07
N GLY A 163 11.01 -11.11 5.19
CA GLY A 163 11.86 -9.96 5.54
C GLY A 163 11.65 -8.66 4.76
N THR A 164 10.82 -8.60 3.72
CA THR A 164 10.65 -7.35 2.95
C THR A 164 9.83 -6.33 3.76
N PRO A 165 10.08 -5.01 3.57
CA PRO A 165 9.26 -3.98 4.18
C PRO A 165 7.76 -4.17 3.90
N SER A 166 7.39 -4.54 2.68
CA SER A 166 6.00 -4.79 2.31
C SER A 166 5.34 -5.91 3.12
N CYS A 167 6.01 -7.06 3.25
CA CYS A 167 5.48 -8.15 4.07
C CYS A 167 5.45 -7.78 5.56
N ARG A 168 6.42 -7.00 6.06
CA ARG A 168 6.43 -6.52 7.45
C ARG A 168 5.28 -5.57 7.73
N VAL A 169 4.98 -4.64 6.81
CA VAL A 169 3.83 -3.72 6.91
C VAL A 169 2.54 -4.52 6.95
N ALA A 170 2.24 -5.37 5.96
CA ALA A 170 1.02 -6.18 6.01
C ALA A 170 0.93 -7.10 7.25
N SER A 171 2.07 -7.54 7.79
CA SER A 171 2.10 -8.38 8.99
C SER A 171 1.95 -7.60 10.29
N ARG A 172 2.07 -6.27 10.29
CA ARG A 172 2.10 -5.47 11.52
C ARG A 172 1.02 -4.39 11.55
N ALA A 173 0.63 -3.85 10.39
CA ALA A 173 -0.39 -2.82 10.29
C ALA A 173 -1.74 -3.30 10.86
N SER A 174 -2.37 -2.42 11.63
CA SER A 174 -3.76 -2.53 12.07
C SER A 174 -4.73 -2.22 10.92
N LEU A 175 -4.29 -1.39 9.97
CA LEU A 175 -5.03 -0.93 8.81
C LEU A 175 -5.04 -1.95 7.65
N PRO A 176 -6.09 -1.93 6.81
CA PRO A 176 -6.10 -2.63 5.53
C PRO A 176 -4.87 -2.26 4.69
N THR A 177 -4.19 -3.27 4.17
CA THR A 177 -2.99 -3.09 3.34
C THR A 177 -3.22 -3.68 1.96
N LEU A 178 -3.34 -2.84 0.94
CA LEU A 178 -3.46 -3.24 -0.45
C LEU A 178 -2.09 -3.42 -1.08
N MET A 179 -1.84 -4.62 -1.59
CA MET A 179 -0.59 -5.02 -2.21
C MET A 179 -0.77 -5.23 -3.71
N VAL A 180 -0.03 -4.46 -4.51
CA VAL A 180 -0.09 -4.52 -5.98
C VAL A 180 1.16 -5.20 -6.56
N PRO A 181 1.04 -6.36 -7.23
CA PRO A 181 2.17 -7.16 -7.70
C PRO A 181 2.90 -6.60 -8.91
#